data_AF-A0AAE3JEW6-F1
#
_entry.id   AF-A0AAE3JEW6-F1
#
_cell.length_a   1.000
_cell.length_b   1.000
_cell.length_c   1.000
_cell.angle_alpha   90.00
_cell.angle_beta   90.00
_cell.angle_gamma   90.00
#
_symmetry.space_group_name_H-M   'P 1'
#
loop_
_entity.id
_entity.type
_entity.pdbx_description
1 polymer ?
#
loop_
_entity_poly.entity_id
_entity_poly.type
_entity_poly.pdbx_seq_one_letter_code
_entity_poly.pdbx_strand_id
1 'polypeptide(L)'
;MLDYYKGMDISFLQEYMEKGMKTYDLDGTLIDPLKLAKKHGVNAMRLRIWHTPENVPESGGYCSLERTIVMAKKIKQEGFDFLLDFHYSDWWADPGQQRKPKAWENLHGTELEEAVYTYTIKVLCALKEAGAMPDMVQIGNEIRSGLLFPDGELPDYVSMVHLVNAGIRAAREIGGKELLIMIHLDQGGRYFYLKDWFDRAFEAGLSDFDVIGLSYYPFWHGTFNDLKETTKKLIQDFKKPIILAETAHAWRKSKNGFIDEAQEKIAGFAASPLGQRMVLDMDNTIMASLPDKMGRGIYYWEPLCIPRGDEGGWAENMGILDECGRVMEAIHSFEFVRGDAKPELPAKIYKPQRLTVQVHQNVQLPEEVKVLYRDGNIQSHKVKWENAGAVKADEIGMIFVKGIIDGFDGFDDEWTEPVVQEIEVVEKLMSEKNLFADANWDDGLTQWETGSSEDGVNVQLYPEFEDPFPAPPVNAVRVEGVKNFTFHISQKKKNLAPGRYVLKAQYSGTDTTGVEVHLFAEKTKDANTQSSELFQAVIHPTKEWQESKINFSIEEGDTLTAGLTISAPPVYGMVRRFLLYKED
;
A
#
# COMPACT_ATOMS: atom_id res chain seq x y z
N MET A 1 9.10 -25.98 -5.34
CA MET A 1 8.85 -24.58 -5.73
C MET A 1 8.95 -24.46 -7.25
N LEU A 2 7.98 -23.79 -7.89
CA LEU A 2 8.04 -23.47 -9.32
C LEU A 2 9.14 -22.46 -9.62
N ASP A 3 9.59 -22.37 -10.89
CA ASP A 3 10.50 -21.29 -11.30
C ASP A 3 9.84 -19.92 -11.15
N TYR A 4 8.54 -19.85 -11.47
CA TYR A 4 7.73 -18.64 -11.40
C TYR A 4 6.23 -18.97 -11.22
N TYR A 5 5.59 -18.33 -10.24
CA TYR A 5 4.17 -18.43 -9.90
C TYR A 5 3.36 -17.38 -10.65
N LYS A 6 2.31 -17.84 -11.33
CA LYS A 6 1.30 -17.02 -12.01
C LYS A 6 -0.02 -17.47 -11.42
N GLY A 7 -0.29 -16.96 -10.23
CA GLY A 7 -1.29 -17.50 -9.33
C GLY A 7 -2.55 -16.64 -9.26
N MET A 8 -3.62 -17.24 -8.79
CA MET A 8 -4.87 -16.55 -8.45
C MET A 8 -5.34 -17.01 -7.07
N ASP A 9 -5.77 -16.10 -6.21
CA ASP A 9 -6.67 -16.44 -5.09
C ASP A 9 -8.07 -16.63 -5.65
N ILE A 10 -8.68 -17.77 -5.39
CA ILE A 10 -9.98 -18.15 -5.94
C ILE A 10 -10.95 -18.58 -4.84
N SER A 11 -10.81 -18.07 -3.63
CA SER A 11 -11.61 -18.53 -2.51
C SER A 11 -13.08 -18.09 -2.61
N PHE A 12 -13.40 -17.02 -3.36
CA PHE A 12 -14.79 -16.68 -3.71
C PHE A 12 -15.39 -17.60 -4.77
N LEU A 13 -14.55 -18.29 -5.56
CA LEU A 13 -14.99 -19.00 -6.75
C LEU A 13 -16.12 -20.01 -6.45
N GLN A 14 -16.03 -20.71 -5.32
CA GLN A 14 -17.06 -21.66 -4.93
C GLN A 14 -18.43 -20.99 -4.74
N GLU A 15 -18.48 -19.86 -4.04
CA GLU A 15 -19.73 -19.12 -3.83
C GLU A 15 -20.33 -18.66 -5.16
N TYR A 16 -19.51 -18.10 -6.05
CA TYR A 16 -19.99 -17.65 -7.36
C TYR A 16 -20.52 -18.81 -8.20
N MET A 17 -19.82 -19.95 -8.22
CA MET A 17 -20.30 -21.15 -8.92
C MET A 17 -21.63 -21.67 -8.35
N GLU A 18 -21.78 -21.70 -7.01
CA GLU A 18 -23.03 -22.11 -6.35
C GLU A 18 -24.18 -21.13 -6.63
N LYS A 19 -23.87 -19.86 -6.87
CA LYS A 19 -24.82 -18.82 -7.32
C LYS A 19 -25.07 -18.81 -8.83
N GLY A 20 -24.55 -19.79 -9.57
CA GLY A 20 -24.83 -19.96 -11.00
C GLY A 20 -23.97 -19.12 -11.93
N MET A 21 -22.80 -18.65 -11.47
CA MET A 21 -21.81 -17.98 -12.31
C MET A 21 -21.48 -18.80 -13.56
N LYS A 22 -21.39 -18.10 -14.70
CA LYS A 22 -20.85 -18.62 -15.95
C LYS A 22 -19.63 -17.80 -16.33
N THR A 23 -18.60 -18.49 -16.79
CA THR A 23 -17.37 -17.86 -17.29
C THR A 23 -17.23 -18.07 -18.78
N TYR A 24 -16.85 -17.01 -19.49
CA TYR A 24 -16.65 -17.03 -20.93
C TYR A 24 -15.23 -16.58 -21.25
N ASP A 25 -14.67 -17.21 -22.27
CA ASP A 25 -13.41 -16.82 -22.88
C ASP A 25 -13.54 -15.49 -23.64
N LEU A 26 -12.42 -14.94 -24.10
CA LEU A 26 -12.37 -13.70 -24.88
C LEU A 26 -13.26 -13.78 -26.13
N ASP A 27 -13.32 -14.93 -26.78
CA ASP A 27 -14.16 -15.18 -27.95
C ASP A 27 -15.65 -15.40 -27.62
N GLY A 28 -16.02 -15.47 -26.33
CA GLY A 28 -17.39 -15.72 -25.86
C GLY A 28 -17.73 -17.20 -25.66
N THR A 29 -16.76 -18.11 -25.77
CA THR A 29 -16.97 -19.53 -25.51
C THR A 29 -17.19 -19.77 -24.01
N LEU A 30 -18.29 -20.46 -23.66
CA LEU A 30 -18.54 -20.92 -22.30
C LEU A 30 -17.46 -21.92 -21.87
N ILE A 31 -16.80 -21.66 -20.75
CA ILE A 31 -15.67 -22.46 -20.27
C ILE A 31 -15.70 -22.56 -18.74
N ASP A 32 -15.21 -23.68 -18.19
CA ASP A 32 -15.00 -23.81 -16.74
C ASP A 32 -13.93 -22.82 -16.25
N PRO A 33 -14.13 -22.15 -15.10
CA PRO A 33 -13.22 -21.10 -14.62
C PRO A 33 -11.77 -21.58 -14.40
N LEU A 34 -11.57 -22.82 -13.92
CA LEU A 34 -10.21 -23.36 -13.72
C LEU A 34 -9.56 -23.71 -15.06
N LYS A 35 -10.34 -24.21 -16.02
CA LYS A 35 -9.85 -24.46 -17.38
C LYS A 35 -9.52 -23.17 -18.13
N LEU A 36 -10.31 -22.11 -17.92
CA LEU A 36 -10.03 -20.76 -18.43
C LEU A 36 -8.68 -20.27 -17.89
N ALA A 37 -8.51 -20.29 -16.57
CA ALA A 37 -7.24 -19.90 -15.93
C ALA A 37 -6.06 -20.70 -16.50
N LYS A 38 -6.18 -22.02 -16.60
CA LYS A 38 -5.14 -22.90 -17.16
C LYS A 38 -4.83 -22.59 -18.63
N LYS A 39 -5.86 -22.32 -19.45
CA LYS A 39 -5.72 -21.98 -20.87
C LYS A 39 -4.83 -20.74 -21.04
N HIS A 40 -4.97 -19.76 -20.16
CA HIS A 40 -4.19 -18.52 -20.18
C HIS A 40 -2.94 -18.55 -19.27
N GLY A 41 -2.44 -19.74 -18.94
CA GLY A 41 -1.11 -19.89 -18.36
C GLY A 41 -1.02 -19.74 -16.84
N VAL A 42 -2.14 -19.60 -16.12
CA VAL A 42 -2.16 -19.71 -14.65
C VAL A 42 -1.62 -21.09 -14.26
N ASN A 43 -0.76 -21.14 -13.23
CA ASN A 43 -0.10 -22.38 -12.80
C ASN A 43 -0.23 -22.68 -11.30
N ALA A 44 -0.81 -21.75 -10.52
CA ALA A 44 -1.01 -21.94 -9.10
C ALA A 44 -2.32 -21.30 -8.62
N MET A 45 -2.88 -21.85 -7.54
CA MET A 45 -4.10 -21.35 -6.92
C MET A 45 -3.86 -21.14 -5.43
N ARG A 46 -4.39 -20.06 -4.89
CA ARG A 46 -4.40 -19.73 -3.45
C ARG A 46 -5.82 -19.92 -2.93
N LEU A 47 -5.95 -20.54 -1.75
CA LEU A 47 -7.20 -20.57 -0.98
C LEU A 47 -6.93 -20.13 0.45
N ARG A 48 -7.75 -19.20 0.94
CA ARG A 48 -7.83 -18.94 2.39
C ARG A 48 -8.70 -19.95 3.10
N ILE A 49 -8.36 -20.23 4.35
CA ILE A 49 -9.16 -21.05 5.27
C ILE A 49 -9.44 -20.30 6.57
N TRP A 50 -10.72 -20.28 6.94
CA TRP A 50 -11.22 -19.78 8.23
C TRP A 50 -11.44 -20.95 9.19
N HIS A 51 -11.26 -20.69 10.49
CA HIS A 51 -11.32 -21.71 11.53
C HIS A 51 -12.73 -22.30 11.69
N THR A 52 -13.74 -21.45 11.91
CA THR A 52 -15.15 -21.85 12.00
C THR A 52 -16.02 -20.72 11.46
N PRO A 53 -16.05 -20.54 10.12
CA PRO A 53 -16.73 -19.42 9.50
C PRO A 53 -18.25 -19.38 9.74
N GLU A 54 -18.86 -20.52 10.08
CA GLU A 54 -20.27 -20.60 10.46
C GLU A 54 -20.62 -19.76 11.70
N ASN A 55 -19.63 -19.35 12.49
CA ASN A 55 -19.83 -18.39 13.59
C ASN A 55 -20.12 -16.96 13.11
N VAL A 56 -19.87 -16.66 11.82
CA VAL A 56 -20.03 -15.35 11.20
C VAL A 56 -21.04 -15.47 10.06
N PRO A 57 -22.28 -14.95 10.21
CA PRO A 57 -23.34 -15.09 9.21
C PRO A 57 -22.94 -14.63 7.80
N GLU A 58 -22.16 -13.55 7.72
CA GLU A 58 -21.67 -12.95 6.48
C GLU A 58 -20.78 -13.90 5.67
N SER A 59 -20.21 -14.93 6.30
CA SER A 59 -19.38 -15.92 5.63
C SER A 59 -20.14 -16.88 4.74
N GLY A 60 -21.44 -17.06 4.96
CA GLY A 60 -22.23 -18.11 4.31
C GLY A 60 -21.67 -19.53 4.51
N GLY A 61 -20.76 -19.75 5.47
CA GLY A 61 -20.03 -21.01 5.66
C GLY A 61 -18.97 -21.31 4.61
N TYR A 62 -18.57 -20.32 3.78
CA TYR A 62 -17.46 -20.47 2.84
C TYR A 62 -16.10 -20.41 3.56
N CYS A 63 -15.05 -20.87 2.88
CA CYS A 63 -13.69 -20.99 3.43
C CYS A 63 -13.57 -21.91 4.67
N SER A 64 -14.56 -22.77 4.95
CA SER A 64 -14.44 -23.84 5.97
C SER A 64 -13.47 -24.93 5.51
N LEU A 65 -13.05 -25.83 6.40
CA LEU A 65 -12.22 -26.98 6.03
C LEU A 65 -12.90 -27.87 4.98
N GLU A 66 -14.19 -28.16 5.15
CA GLU A 66 -14.97 -28.99 4.23
C GLU A 66 -15.03 -28.37 2.83
N ARG A 67 -15.28 -27.05 2.77
CA ARG A 67 -15.32 -26.28 1.53
C ARG A 67 -13.94 -26.21 0.87
N THR A 68 -12.90 -25.96 1.67
CA THR A 68 -11.50 -25.91 1.23
C THR A 68 -11.06 -27.24 0.62
N ILE A 69 -11.39 -28.39 1.23
CA ILE A 69 -11.08 -29.71 0.69
C ILE A 69 -11.69 -29.92 -0.71
N VAL A 70 -12.95 -29.48 -0.91
CA VAL A 70 -13.62 -29.59 -2.21
C VAL A 70 -12.87 -28.82 -3.29
N MET A 71 -12.49 -27.57 -3.01
CA MET A 71 -11.78 -26.73 -3.97
C MET A 71 -10.33 -27.19 -4.17
N ALA A 72 -9.62 -27.56 -3.10
CA ALA A 72 -8.25 -28.08 -3.17
C ALA A 72 -8.16 -29.34 -4.06
N LYS A 73 -9.13 -30.25 -3.98
CA LYS A 73 -9.18 -31.42 -4.88
C LYS A 73 -9.30 -31.01 -6.35
N LYS A 74 -10.13 -30.00 -6.68
CA LYS A 74 -10.25 -29.49 -8.04
C LYS A 74 -8.93 -28.85 -8.52
N ILE A 75 -8.28 -28.07 -7.66
CA ILE A 75 -6.98 -27.45 -7.92
C ILE A 75 -5.95 -28.52 -8.29
N LYS A 76 -5.80 -29.57 -7.46
CA LYS A 76 -4.84 -30.65 -7.72
C LYS A 76 -5.22 -31.51 -8.94
N GLN A 77 -6.51 -31.75 -9.19
CA GLN A 77 -7.00 -32.48 -10.36
C GLN A 77 -6.68 -31.75 -11.67
N GLU A 78 -6.79 -30.43 -11.69
CA GLU A 78 -6.40 -29.61 -12.85
C GLU A 78 -4.87 -29.39 -12.92
N GLY A 79 -4.10 -29.86 -11.94
CA GLY A 79 -2.65 -29.87 -11.97
C GLY A 79 -1.98 -28.55 -11.62
N PHE A 80 -2.65 -27.68 -10.86
CA PHE A 80 -2.06 -26.46 -10.32
C PHE A 80 -1.25 -26.74 -9.05
N ASP A 81 -0.25 -25.91 -8.79
CA ASP A 81 0.31 -25.75 -7.44
C ASP A 81 -0.73 -25.10 -6.52
N PHE A 82 -0.74 -25.49 -5.25
CA PHE A 82 -1.72 -25.05 -4.26
C PHE A 82 -1.04 -24.36 -3.07
N LEU A 83 -1.38 -23.09 -2.85
CA LEU A 83 -1.05 -22.30 -1.66
C LEU A 83 -2.27 -22.26 -0.72
N LEU A 84 -2.13 -22.77 0.50
CA LEU A 84 -3.15 -22.66 1.54
C LEU A 84 -2.81 -21.53 2.51
N ASP A 85 -3.72 -20.58 2.67
CA ASP A 85 -3.59 -19.44 3.57
C ASP A 85 -4.39 -19.63 4.86
N PHE A 86 -3.68 -19.84 5.98
CA PHE A 86 -4.31 -19.88 7.29
C PHE A 86 -4.52 -18.49 7.86
N HIS A 87 -5.77 -18.05 7.91
CA HIS A 87 -6.14 -16.80 8.60
C HIS A 87 -6.08 -16.90 10.13
N TYR A 88 -6.22 -18.12 10.68
CA TYR A 88 -6.40 -18.35 12.12
C TYR A 88 -7.50 -17.47 12.76
N SER A 89 -8.59 -17.23 12.02
CA SER A 89 -9.76 -16.51 12.49
C SER A 89 -11.04 -17.16 11.93
N ASP A 90 -12.19 -16.86 12.53
CA ASP A 90 -13.51 -17.23 11.98
C ASP A 90 -13.92 -16.30 10.82
N TRP A 91 -13.18 -15.20 10.60
CA TRP A 91 -13.44 -14.20 9.56
C TRP A 91 -12.15 -13.69 8.91
N TRP A 92 -12.27 -12.63 8.11
CA TRP A 92 -11.14 -11.88 7.58
C TRP A 92 -10.13 -11.55 8.68
N ALA A 93 -8.87 -11.79 8.36
CA ALA A 93 -7.71 -11.49 9.19
C ALA A 93 -6.80 -10.60 8.36
N ASP A 94 -6.57 -9.39 8.83
CA ASP A 94 -5.82 -8.32 8.18
C ASP A 94 -5.14 -7.45 9.25
N PRO A 95 -4.28 -6.48 8.91
CA PRO A 95 -3.54 -5.69 9.90
C PRO A 95 -4.42 -4.89 10.87
N GLY A 96 -5.68 -4.62 10.52
CA GLY A 96 -6.64 -3.93 11.36
C GLY A 96 -7.48 -4.87 12.24
N GLN A 97 -7.54 -6.16 11.93
CA GLN A 97 -8.27 -7.16 12.70
C GLN A 97 -7.63 -8.56 12.59
N GLN A 98 -7.22 -9.11 13.73
CA GLN A 98 -6.64 -10.45 13.83
C GLN A 98 -7.36 -11.28 14.91
N ARG A 99 -8.70 -11.20 14.94
CA ARG A 99 -9.50 -11.73 16.04
C ARG A 99 -9.36 -13.24 16.18
N LYS A 100 -9.12 -13.74 17.41
CA LYS A 100 -9.16 -15.17 17.72
C LYS A 100 -10.49 -15.80 17.26
N PRO A 101 -10.47 -17.04 16.72
CA PRO A 101 -11.67 -17.83 16.52
C PRO A 101 -12.44 -17.94 17.83
N LYS A 102 -13.76 -18.04 17.76
CA LYS A 102 -14.60 -18.16 18.96
C LYS A 102 -14.19 -19.34 19.86
N ALA A 103 -13.74 -20.43 19.25
CA ALA A 103 -13.24 -21.60 19.97
C ALA A 103 -12.01 -21.33 20.85
N TRP A 104 -11.25 -20.27 20.54
CA TRP A 104 -9.99 -19.93 21.21
C TRP A 104 -10.09 -18.62 22.01
N GLU A 105 -11.29 -18.03 22.15
CA GLU A 105 -11.47 -16.69 22.72
C GLU A 105 -10.86 -16.55 24.13
N ASN A 106 -10.93 -17.63 24.94
CA ASN A 106 -10.43 -17.70 26.31
C ASN A 106 -9.09 -18.45 26.44
N LEU A 107 -8.48 -18.88 25.34
CA LEU A 107 -7.17 -19.54 25.36
C LEU A 107 -6.06 -18.49 25.33
N HIS A 108 -4.99 -18.76 26.09
CA HIS A 108 -3.84 -17.88 26.25
C HIS A 108 -2.55 -18.70 26.37
N GLY A 109 -1.40 -18.06 26.14
CA GLY A 109 -0.08 -18.68 26.29
C GLY A 109 0.01 -20.06 25.63
N THR A 110 0.52 -21.06 26.37
CA THR A 110 0.74 -22.40 25.84
C THR A 110 -0.52 -23.14 25.40
N GLU A 111 -1.69 -22.82 25.95
CA GLU A 111 -2.96 -23.42 25.52
C GLU A 111 -3.37 -22.91 24.13
N LEU A 112 -3.14 -21.62 23.86
CA LEU A 112 -3.38 -21.03 22.55
C LEU A 112 -2.36 -21.52 21.51
N GLU A 113 -1.08 -21.64 21.89
CA GLU A 113 -0.04 -22.24 21.04
C GLU A 113 -0.41 -23.68 20.63
N GLU A 114 -0.87 -24.50 21.57
CA GLU A 114 -1.29 -25.88 21.29
C GLU A 114 -2.54 -25.95 20.40
N ALA A 115 -3.46 -24.98 20.54
CA ALA A 115 -4.63 -24.87 19.67
C ALA A 115 -4.25 -24.54 18.22
N VAL A 116 -3.32 -23.59 18.01
CA VAL A 116 -2.78 -23.26 16.69
C VAL A 116 -2.09 -24.48 16.06
N TYR A 117 -1.24 -25.15 16.83
CA TYR A 117 -0.56 -26.37 16.41
C TYR A 117 -1.56 -27.45 15.98
N THR A 118 -2.50 -27.79 16.87
CA THR A 118 -3.49 -28.85 16.66
C THR A 118 -4.39 -28.57 15.47
N TYR A 119 -4.86 -27.32 15.30
CA TYR A 119 -5.68 -26.95 14.17
C TYR A 119 -4.93 -27.05 12.84
N THR A 120 -3.67 -26.59 12.82
CA THR A 120 -2.82 -26.70 11.62
C THR A 120 -2.58 -28.16 11.23
N ILE A 121 -2.29 -29.04 12.21
CA ILE A 121 -2.19 -30.50 11.99
C ILE A 121 -3.51 -31.05 11.43
N LYS A 122 -4.65 -30.73 12.05
CA LYS A 122 -5.96 -31.22 11.64
C LYS A 122 -6.26 -30.90 10.17
N VAL A 123 -6.06 -29.64 9.77
CA VAL A 123 -6.33 -29.19 8.40
C VAL A 123 -5.41 -29.89 7.40
N LEU A 124 -4.10 -29.93 7.66
CA LEU A 124 -3.14 -30.55 6.74
C LEU A 124 -3.33 -32.06 6.64
N CYS A 125 -3.63 -32.75 7.73
CA CYS A 125 -3.99 -34.17 7.71
C CYS A 125 -5.24 -34.43 6.86
N ALA A 126 -6.30 -33.65 7.05
CA ALA A 126 -7.53 -33.82 6.29
C ALA A 126 -7.32 -33.57 4.78
N LEU A 127 -6.52 -32.56 4.40
CA LEU A 127 -6.14 -32.31 3.00
C LEU A 127 -5.27 -33.45 2.44
N LYS A 128 -4.32 -33.96 3.21
CA LYS A 128 -3.47 -35.10 2.83
C LYS A 128 -4.30 -36.36 2.59
N GLU A 129 -5.22 -36.70 3.50
CA GLU A 129 -6.14 -37.84 3.37
C GLU A 129 -7.07 -37.70 2.16
N ALA A 130 -7.48 -36.47 1.83
CA ALA A 130 -8.28 -36.17 0.66
C ALA A 130 -7.49 -36.20 -0.67
N GLY A 131 -6.17 -36.42 -0.62
CA GLY A 131 -5.28 -36.36 -1.79
C GLY A 131 -5.08 -34.94 -2.33
N ALA A 132 -5.25 -33.93 -1.48
CA ALA A 132 -5.27 -32.51 -1.82
C ALA A 132 -4.26 -31.69 -1.00
N MET A 133 -3.11 -32.29 -0.66
CA MET A 133 -2.05 -31.62 0.10
C MET A 133 -1.59 -30.34 -0.62
N PRO A 134 -1.44 -29.20 0.10
CA PRO A 134 -0.86 -27.99 -0.47
C PRO A 134 0.63 -28.17 -0.78
N ASP A 135 1.12 -27.39 -1.73
CA ASP A 135 2.54 -27.29 -2.08
C ASP A 135 3.23 -26.19 -1.25
N MET A 136 2.44 -25.22 -0.76
CA MET A 136 2.88 -24.16 0.15
C MET A 136 1.78 -23.81 1.16
N VAL A 137 2.16 -23.43 2.38
CA VAL A 137 1.24 -22.88 3.39
C VAL A 137 1.69 -21.50 3.85
N GLN A 138 0.74 -20.62 4.11
CA GLN A 138 0.92 -19.34 4.76
C GLN A 138 0.52 -19.48 6.23
N ILE A 139 1.41 -19.12 7.16
CA ILE A 139 1.13 -19.18 8.60
C ILE A 139 0.68 -17.80 9.07
N GLY A 140 -0.64 -17.56 9.06
CA GLY A 140 -1.24 -16.24 9.30
C GLY A 140 -1.42 -15.45 8.00
N ASN A 141 -2.35 -14.50 7.99
CA ASN A 141 -2.56 -13.56 6.87
C ASN A 141 -2.23 -12.13 7.29
N GLU A 142 -1.33 -11.47 6.53
CA GLU A 142 -0.89 -10.08 6.74
C GLU A 142 -0.57 -9.75 8.21
N ILE A 143 0.32 -10.54 8.82
CA ILE A 143 0.56 -10.52 10.28
C ILE A 143 1.50 -9.40 10.74
N ARG A 144 1.58 -8.28 10.01
CA ARG A 144 2.45 -7.15 10.36
C ARG A 144 2.08 -6.51 11.69
N SER A 145 0.80 -6.55 12.08
CA SER A 145 0.33 -6.11 13.40
C SER A 145 0.31 -7.25 14.43
N GLY A 146 0.78 -8.45 14.06
CA GLY A 146 0.65 -9.68 14.83
C GLY A 146 -0.49 -10.57 14.34
N LEU A 147 -0.90 -11.54 15.16
CA LEU A 147 -2.03 -12.44 14.90
C LEU A 147 -2.73 -12.84 16.20
N LEU A 148 -3.99 -13.32 16.13
CA LEU A 148 -4.72 -13.87 17.28
C LEU A 148 -4.83 -12.91 18.49
N PHE A 149 -5.34 -11.70 18.24
CA PHE A 149 -5.42 -10.63 19.24
C PHE A 149 -6.29 -11.01 20.45
N PRO A 150 -5.92 -10.57 21.66
CA PRO A 150 -4.77 -9.69 21.96
C PRO A 150 -3.43 -10.43 22.17
N ASP A 151 -3.45 -11.77 22.27
CA ASP A 151 -2.29 -12.56 22.72
C ASP A 151 -1.07 -12.50 21.80
N GLY A 152 -1.27 -12.39 20.50
CA GLY A 152 -0.19 -12.20 19.53
C GLY A 152 -0.19 -10.81 18.89
N GLU A 153 -0.81 -9.80 19.52
CA GLU A 153 -0.79 -8.42 19.07
C GLU A 153 0.57 -7.76 19.34
N LEU A 154 1.10 -7.04 18.35
CA LEU A 154 2.35 -6.30 18.52
C LEU A 154 2.13 -5.05 19.37
N PRO A 155 3.10 -4.64 20.22
CA PRO A 155 4.54 -4.90 20.10
C PRO A 155 5.10 -6.14 20.83
N ASP A 156 4.28 -7.06 21.33
CA ASP A 156 4.78 -8.30 21.96
C ASP A 156 5.19 -9.36 20.93
N TYR A 157 6.41 -9.20 20.40
CA TYR A 157 6.99 -10.13 19.42
C TYR A 157 7.22 -11.54 19.99
N VAL A 158 7.46 -11.70 21.29
CA VAL A 158 7.73 -13.03 21.88
C VAL A 158 6.48 -13.88 21.84
N SER A 159 5.35 -13.35 22.31
CA SER A 159 4.07 -14.06 22.29
C SER A 159 3.59 -14.32 20.86
N MET A 160 3.71 -13.33 19.97
CA MET A 160 3.40 -13.48 18.54
C MET A 160 4.22 -14.61 17.89
N VAL A 161 5.54 -14.63 18.12
CA VAL A 161 6.43 -15.64 17.53
C VAL A 161 6.15 -17.05 18.05
N HIS A 162 5.76 -17.22 19.32
CA HIS A 162 5.36 -18.55 19.82
C HIS A 162 4.16 -19.12 19.04
N LEU A 163 3.17 -18.28 18.73
CA LEU A 163 1.99 -18.67 17.95
C LEU A 163 2.36 -19.00 16.50
N VAL A 164 3.17 -18.16 15.84
CA VAL A 164 3.67 -18.44 14.49
C VAL A 164 4.49 -19.73 14.46
N ASN A 165 5.38 -19.92 15.44
CA ASN A 165 6.20 -21.12 15.56
C ASN A 165 5.35 -22.37 15.77
N ALA A 166 4.22 -22.30 16.48
CA ALA A 166 3.29 -23.43 16.59
C ALA A 166 2.73 -23.87 15.22
N GLY A 167 2.33 -22.91 14.37
CA GLY A 167 1.91 -23.17 13.00
C GLY A 167 3.04 -23.76 12.13
N ILE A 168 4.24 -23.17 12.21
CA ILE A 168 5.43 -23.67 11.49
C ILE A 168 5.73 -25.12 11.89
N ARG A 169 5.78 -25.42 13.19
CA ARG A 169 6.05 -26.78 13.71
C ARG A 169 5.05 -27.78 13.15
N ALA A 170 3.76 -27.46 13.19
CA ALA A 170 2.72 -28.33 12.66
C ALA A 170 2.87 -28.59 11.15
N ALA A 171 3.12 -27.55 10.36
CA ALA A 171 3.34 -27.67 8.93
C ALA A 171 4.56 -28.55 8.60
N ARG A 172 5.68 -28.35 9.31
CA ARG A 172 6.88 -29.17 9.15
C ARG A 172 6.66 -30.63 9.54
N GLU A 173 5.86 -30.92 10.56
CA GLU A 173 5.57 -32.30 10.97
C GLU A 173 4.81 -33.08 9.89
N ILE A 174 3.81 -32.46 9.24
CA ILE A 174 2.97 -33.16 8.25
C ILE A 174 3.59 -33.19 6.85
N GLY A 175 4.18 -32.06 6.45
CA GLY A 175 4.65 -31.81 5.08
C GLY A 175 6.17 -31.91 4.89
N GLY A 176 6.95 -31.98 5.99
CA GLY A 176 8.41 -32.00 5.92
C GLY A 176 8.98 -30.77 5.22
N LYS A 177 10.06 -30.97 4.45
CA LYS A 177 10.70 -29.91 3.64
C LYS A 177 10.03 -29.69 2.28
N GLU A 178 9.20 -30.63 1.84
CA GLU A 178 8.51 -30.54 0.55
C GLU A 178 7.35 -29.54 0.61
N LEU A 179 6.69 -29.43 1.77
CA LEU A 179 5.72 -28.37 2.04
C LEU A 179 6.44 -27.06 2.36
N LEU A 180 6.34 -26.09 1.46
CA LEU A 180 6.93 -24.77 1.65
C LEU A 180 6.13 -23.97 2.68
N ILE A 181 6.81 -23.17 3.48
CA ILE A 181 6.19 -22.29 4.49
C ILE A 181 6.47 -20.83 4.15
N MET A 182 5.40 -20.06 4.06
CA MET A 182 5.41 -18.62 3.82
C MET A 182 5.06 -17.86 5.11
N ILE A 183 5.81 -16.78 5.36
CA ILE A 183 5.41 -15.71 6.27
C ILE A 183 4.94 -14.53 5.42
N HIS A 184 3.72 -14.07 5.65
CA HIS A 184 3.05 -13.07 4.82
C HIS A 184 2.78 -11.77 5.58
N LEU A 185 3.23 -10.65 5.01
CA LEU A 185 3.03 -9.30 5.54
C LEU A 185 2.43 -8.38 4.46
N ASP A 186 1.63 -7.39 4.86
CA ASP A 186 1.16 -6.32 3.99
C ASP A 186 2.27 -5.27 3.74
N GLN A 187 1.97 -4.18 3.03
CA GLN A 187 2.90 -3.07 2.77
C GLN A 187 4.16 -3.44 1.97
N GLY A 188 4.02 -4.21 0.88
CA GLY A 188 5.15 -4.68 0.06
C GLY A 188 6.11 -3.61 -0.50
N GLY A 189 5.71 -2.34 -0.56
CA GLY A 189 6.58 -1.19 -0.90
C GLY A 189 7.08 -0.38 0.31
N ARG A 190 7.09 -0.96 1.52
CA ARG A 190 7.54 -0.27 2.74
C ARG A 190 8.59 -1.08 3.48
N TYR A 191 9.80 -1.09 2.92
CA TYR A 191 10.96 -1.83 3.47
C TYR A 191 11.17 -1.68 4.97
N PHE A 192 11.02 -0.46 5.52
CA PHE A 192 11.32 -0.23 6.94
C PHE A 192 10.37 -0.99 7.88
N TYR A 193 9.07 -1.06 7.56
CA TYR A 193 8.11 -1.86 8.33
C TYR A 193 8.46 -3.34 8.28
N LEU A 194 8.76 -3.84 7.08
CA LEU A 194 9.07 -5.25 6.86
C LEU A 194 10.38 -5.66 7.53
N LYS A 195 11.41 -4.80 7.44
CA LYS A 195 12.70 -5.03 8.06
C LYS A 195 12.60 -5.09 9.59
N ASP A 196 11.97 -4.09 10.21
CA ASP A 196 11.80 -4.05 11.67
C ASP A 196 11.01 -5.27 12.17
N TRP A 197 9.94 -5.66 11.46
CA TRP A 197 9.16 -6.84 11.80
C TRP A 197 10.01 -8.11 11.79
N PHE A 198 10.74 -8.36 10.69
CA PHE A 198 11.56 -9.57 10.57
C PHE A 198 12.73 -9.58 11.56
N ASP A 199 13.44 -8.47 11.73
CA ASP A 199 14.54 -8.37 12.70
C ASP A 199 14.06 -8.72 14.12
N ARG A 200 12.96 -8.09 14.58
CA ARG A 200 12.39 -8.34 15.91
C ARG A 200 11.82 -9.74 16.05
N ALA A 201 11.18 -10.29 15.01
CA ALA A 201 10.68 -11.64 15.03
C ALA A 201 11.84 -12.67 15.13
N PHE A 202 12.94 -12.47 14.40
CA PHE A 202 14.12 -13.31 14.53
C PHE A 202 14.80 -13.19 15.90
N GLU A 203 14.91 -11.97 16.45
CA GLU A 203 15.37 -11.74 17.82
C GLU A 203 14.50 -12.45 18.86
N ALA A 204 13.19 -12.51 18.64
CA ALA A 204 12.22 -13.23 19.46
C ALA A 204 12.19 -14.75 19.19
N GLY A 205 13.02 -15.28 18.28
CA GLY A 205 13.16 -16.72 18.04
C GLY A 205 12.24 -17.30 16.96
N LEU A 206 11.89 -16.53 15.94
CA LEU A 206 11.14 -17.02 14.78
C LEU A 206 11.86 -18.21 14.13
N SER A 207 11.13 -19.31 13.95
CA SER A 207 11.63 -20.53 13.32
C SER A 207 11.84 -20.34 11.81
N ASP A 208 12.70 -21.19 11.23
CA ASP A 208 13.02 -21.10 9.81
C ASP A 208 11.80 -21.38 8.89
N PHE A 209 11.63 -20.54 7.88
CA PHE A 209 10.58 -20.58 6.87
C PHE A 209 11.17 -20.44 5.47
N ASP A 210 10.41 -20.71 4.42
CA ASP A 210 10.96 -20.86 3.06
C ASP A 210 10.77 -19.61 2.20
N VAL A 211 9.67 -18.88 2.36
CA VAL A 211 9.26 -17.79 1.45
C VAL A 211 8.77 -16.56 2.23
N ILE A 212 9.18 -15.37 1.79
CA ILE A 212 8.53 -14.12 2.18
C ILE A 212 7.37 -13.86 1.23
N GLY A 213 6.15 -13.82 1.75
CA GLY A 213 4.97 -13.37 1.04
C GLY A 213 4.73 -11.89 1.32
N LEU A 214 4.32 -11.13 0.30
CA LEU A 214 3.94 -9.73 0.45
C LEU A 214 2.59 -9.45 -0.22
N SER A 215 1.74 -8.63 0.41
CA SER A 215 0.69 -7.92 -0.31
C SER A 215 1.24 -6.64 -0.91
N TYR A 216 0.97 -6.40 -2.19
CA TYR A 216 1.29 -5.14 -2.85
C TYR A 216 0.12 -4.68 -3.70
N TYR A 217 -0.50 -3.59 -3.27
CA TYR A 217 -1.50 -2.87 -4.03
C TYR A 217 -0.93 -1.48 -4.33
N PRO A 218 -0.77 -1.06 -5.59
CA PRO A 218 -0.11 0.21 -5.92
C PRO A 218 -0.89 1.44 -5.41
N PHE A 219 -2.16 1.27 -5.05
CA PHE A 219 -3.01 2.30 -4.45
C PHE A 219 -2.89 2.41 -2.92
N TRP A 220 -2.18 1.49 -2.24
CA TRP A 220 -2.01 1.50 -0.78
C TRP A 220 -0.56 1.32 -0.31
N HIS A 221 0.22 0.47 -0.97
CA HIS A 221 1.46 -0.09 -0.42
C HIS A 221 2.74 0.56 -0.94
N GLY A 222 2.62 1.71 -1.62
CA GLY A 222 3.75 2.43 -2.19
C GLY A 222 3.86 2.30 -3.71
N THR A 223 4.90 2.92 -4.26
CA THR A 223 5.13 2.95 -5.71
C THR A 223 5.78 1.66 -6.21
N PHE A 224 5.77 1.44 -7.52
CA PHE A 224 6.48 0.31 -8.14
C PHE A 224 7.99 0.35 -7.90
N ASN A 225 8.58 1.55 -7.80
CA ASN A 225 9.97 1.70 -7.40
C ASN A 225 10.17 1.30 -5.93
N ASP A 226 9.24 1.66 -5.05
CA ASP A 226 9.29 1.26 -3.65
C ASP A 226 9.20 -0.27 -3.51
N LEU A 227 8.33 -0.93 -4.28
CA LEU A 227 8.25 -2.39 -4.32
C LEU A 227 9.59 -3.01 -4.77
N LYS A 228 10.15 -2.52 -5.88
CA LYS A 228 11.44 -2.99 -6.40
C LYS A 228 12.55 -2.87 -5.35
N GLU A 229 12.72 -1.69 -4.77
CA GLU A 229 13.78 -1.44 -3.81
C GLU A 229 13.56 -2.20 -2.49
N THR A 230 12.31 -2.32 -2.06
CA THR A 230 11.93 -3.09 -0.87
C THR A 230 12.27 -4.56 -1.04
N THR A 231 11.77 -5.20 -2.10
CA THR A 231 12.01 -6.62 -2.36
C THR A 231 13.48 -6.94 -2.58
N LYS A 232 14.23 -6.08 -3.28
CA LYS A 232 15.68 -6.23 -3.44
C LYS A 232 16.42 -6.17 -2.10
N LYS A 233 16.08 -5.24 -1.22
CA LYS A 233 16.70 -5.14 0.12
C LYS A 233 16.34 -6.32 1.02
N LEU A 234 15.08 -6.76 1.01
CA LEU A 234 14.66 -7.96 1.75
C LEU A 234 15.43 -9.22 1.30
N ILE A 235 15.65 -9.40 0.00
CA ILE A 235 16.50 -10.48 -0.51
C ILE A 235 17.95 -10.33 0.00
N GLN A 236 18.48 -9.11 0.03
CA GLN A 236 19.82 -8.85 0.53
C GLN A 236 19.98 -9.19 2.01
N ASP A 237 18.99 -8.86 2.83
CA ASP A 237 19.05 -9.06 4.29
C ASP A 237 18.72 -10.50 4.69
N PHE A 238 17.62 -11.03 4.17
CA PHE A 238 17.02 -12.27 4.68
C PHE A 238 17.33 -13.50 3.80
N LYS A 239 17.82 -13.30 2.57
CA LYS A 239 18.19 -14.39 1.64
C LYS A 239 17.05 -15.39 1.39
N LYS A 240 15.80 -14.93 1.43
CA LYS A 240 14.60 -15.72 1.13
C LYS A 240 13.99 -15.32 -0.22
N PRO A 241 13.46 -16.28 -1.01
CA PRO A 241 12.61 -15.97 -2.14
C PRO A 241 11.39 -15.15 -1.72
N ILE A 242 10.91 -14.30 -2.63
CA ILE A 242 9.76 -13.42 -2.42
C ILE A 242 8.66 -13.75 -3.43
N ILE A 243 7.41 -13.80 -2.96
CA ILE A 243 6.21 -13.89 -3.80
C ILE A 243 5.28 -12.74 -3.41
N LEU A 244 4.66 -12.07 -4.39
CA LEU A 244 3.50 -11.23 -4.09
C LEU A 244 2.30 -12.15 -3.87
N ALA A 245 1.95 -12.38 -2.62
CA ALA A 245 0.84 -13.26 -2.25
C ALA A 245 -0.51 -12.61 -2.55
N GLU A 246 -0.54 -11.28 -2.64
CA GLU A 246 -1.69 -10.50 -3.09
C GLU A 246 -1.26 -9.28 -3.92
N THR A 247 -1.92 -9.08 -5.06
CA THR A 247 -1.93 -7.84 -5.84
C THR A 247 -3.23 -7.75 -6.64
N ALA A 248 -3.63 -6.54 -7.01
CA ALA A 248 -4.73 -6.29 -7.93
C ALA A 248 -4.70 -4.84 -8.43
N HIS A 249 -5.49 -4.57 -9.47
CA HIS A 249 -5.81 -3.21 -9.91
C HIS A 249 -7.22 -3.18 -10.48
N ALA A 250 -7.86 -2.02 -10.44
CA ALA A 250 -9.23 -1.92 -10.92
C ALA A 250 -9.31 -1.83 -12.45
N TRP A 251 -10.32 -2.46 -13.03
CA TRP A 251 -10.65 -2.33 -14.45
C TRP A 251 -11.63 -1.20 -14.75
N ARG A 252 -12.19 -0.57 -13.71
CA ARG A 252 -13.03 0.63 -13.79
C ARG A 252 -13.01 1.40 -12.47
N LYS A 253 -13.29 2.70 -12.49
CA LYS A 253 -13.49 3.47 -11.27
C LYS A 253 -14.80 3.08 -10.61
N SER A 254 -14.82 3.09 -9.28
CA SER A 254 -16.04 2.97 -8.50
C SER A 254 -16.02 3.92 -7.31
N LYS A 255 -17.17 4.54 -7.01
CA LYS A 255 -17.34 5.34 -5.78
C LYS A 255 -17.55 4.49 -4.53
N ASN A 256 -18.06 3.26 -4.70
CA ASN A 256 -18.40 2.34 -3.62
C ASN A 256 -17.44 1.13 -3.56
N GLY A 257 -16.57 0.98 -4.57
CA GLY A 257 -15.51 -0.02 -4.65
C GLY A 257 -14.19 0.49 -4.06
N PHE A 258 -13.10 -0.21 -4.39
CA PHE A 258 -11.79 0.04 -3.75
C PHE A 258 -10.92 1.09 -4.45
N ILE A 259 -11.17 1.35 -5.73
CA ILE A 259 -10.45 2.36 -6.51
C ILE A 259 -11.42 3.39 -7.07
N ASP A 260 -11.38 4.58 -6.49
CA ASP A 260 -12.02 5.79 -6.99
C ASP A 260 -11.00 6.67 -7.76
N GLU A 261 -11.32 7.95 -7.96
CA GLU A 261 -10.43 8.89 -8.66
C GLU A 261 -9.14 9.20 -7.89
N ALA A 262 -9.18 9.24 -6.55
CA ALA A 262 -7.99 9.48 -5.74
C ALA A 262 -7.07 8.26 -5.75
N GLN A 263 -7.64 7.05 -5.68
CA GLN A 263 -6.87 5.81 -5.61
C GLN A 263 -6.26 5.46 -6.97
N GLU A 264 -6.97 5.73 -8.08
CA GLU A 264 -6.43 5.64 -9.44
C GLU A 264 -5.19 6.52 -9.60
N LYS A 265 -5.27 7.75 -9.08
CA LYS A 265 -4.18 8.70 -9.10
C LYS A 265 -2.97 8.22 -8.30
N ILE A 266 -3.19 7.65 -7.10
CA ILE A 266 -2.14 7.05 -6.28
C ILE A 266 -1.47 5.87 -7.00
N ALA A 267 -2.25 4.95 -7.55
CA ALA A 267 -1.73 3.81 -8.30
C ALA A 267 -0.94 4.23 -9.54
N GLY A 268 -1.27 5.39 -10.10
CA GLY A 268 -0.59 5.97 -11.25
C GLY A 268 -1.01 5.35 -12.59
N PHE A 269 -2.00 4.46 -12.61
CA PHE A 269 -2.53 3.82 -13.81
C PHE A 269 -4.05 3.89 -13.81
N ALA A 270 -4.64 4.15 -14.98
CA ALA A 270 -6.08 4.27 -15.12
C ALA A 270 -6.79 2.99 -14.68
N ALA A 271 -7.91 3.13 -13.97
CA ALA A 271 -8.80 2.03 -13.67
C ALA A 271 -9.57 1.67 -14.96
N SER A 272 -8.98 0.79 -15.76
CA SER A 272 -9.42 0.37 -17.09
C SER A 272 -8.94 -1.06 -17.35
N PRO A 273 -9.54 -1.84 -18.27
CA PRO A 273 -9.04 -3.19 -18.58
C PRO A 273 -7.56 -3.20 -18.99
N LEU A 274 -7.14 -2.20 -19.76
CA LEU A 274 -5.74 -2.02 -20.16
C LEU A 274 -4.85 -1.66 -18.96
N GLY A 275 -5.25 -0.69 -18.14
CA GLY A 275 -4.49 -0.30 -16.94
C GLY A 275 -4.38 -1.42 -15.92
N GLN A 276 -5.41 -2.26 -15.76
CA GLN A 276 -5.37 -3.46 -14.92
C GLN A 276 -4.31 -4.45 -15.42
N ARG A 277 -4.29 -4.72 -16.72
CA ARG A 277 -3.26 -5.55 -17.36
C ARG A 277 -1.87 -4.98 -17.13
N MET A 278 -1.68 -3.67 -17.31
CA MET A 278 -0.37 -3.06 -17.14
C MET A 278 0.20 -3.24 -15.74
N VAL A 279 -0.61 -3.01 -14.71
CA VAL A 279 -0.15 -3.14 -13.32
C VAL A 279 0.32 -4.57 -13.07
N LEU A 280 -0.40 -5.56 -13.59
CA LEU A 280 -0.02 -6.96 -13.50
C LEU A 280 1.25 -7.28 -14.28
N ASP A 281 1.39 -6.74 -15.49
CA ASP A 281 2.60 -6.91 -16.30
C ASP A 281 3.82 -6.26 -15.62
N MET A 282 3.62 -5.13 -14.94
CA MET A 282 4.64 -4.46 -14.14
C MET A 282 5.03 -5.27 -12.91
N ASP A 283 4.07 -5.72 -12.11
CA ASP A 283 4.34 -6.55 -10.93
C ASP A 283 5.08 -7.82 -11.33
N ASN A 284 4.65 -8.47 -12.43
CA ASN A 284 5.36 -9.62 -12.98
C ASN A 284 6.79 -9.28 -13.41
N THR A 285 6.99 -8.15 -14.09
CA THR A 285 8.31 -7.75 -14.58
C THR A 285 9.25 -7.38 -13.42
N ILE A 286 8.77 -6.67 -12.40
CA ILE A 286 9.52 -6.36 -11.16
C ILE A 286 9.96 -7.66 -10.49
N MET A 287 9.03 -8.57 -10.21
CA MET A 287 9.32 -9.85 -9.55
C MET A 287 10.25 -10.74 -10.39
N ALA A 288 10.06 -10.78 -11.70
CA ALA A 288 10.92 -11.52 -12.61
C ALA A 288 12.37 -11.00 -12.65
N SER A 289 12.55 -9.69 -12.43
CA SER A 289 13.83 -8.96 -12.51
C SER A 289 14.63 -8.96 -11.21
N LEU A 290 14.09 -9.51 -10.12
CA LEU A 290 14.80 -9.60 -8.85
C LEU A 290 16.05 -10.50 -8.94
N PRO A 291 17.12 -10.17 -8.20
CA PRO A 291 18.40 -10.86 -8.29
C PRO A 291 18.28 -12.36 -8.00
N ASP A 292 19.14 -13.16 -8.63
CA ASP A 292 19.25 -14.61 -8.44
C ASP A 292 17.93 -15.39 -8.63
N LYS A 293 17.00 -14.83 -9.42
CA LYS A 293 15.63 -15.35 -9.62
C LYS A 293 14.86 -15.50 -8.30
N MET A 294 15.16 -14.68 -7.29
CA MET A 294 14.55 -14.78 -5.97
C MET A 294 13.15 -14.17 -5.90
N GLY A 295 12.77 -13.31 -6.85
CA GLY A 295 11.36 -12.99 -7.07
C GLY A 295 10.68 -14.15 -7.80
N ARG A 296 9.72 -14.79 -7.14
CA ARG A 296 9.14 -16.07 -7.56
C ARG A 296 7.75 -15.95 -8.14
N GLY A 297 7.17 -14.76 -8.23
CA GLY A 297 5.93 -14.53 -8.95
C GLY A 297 4.86 -13.86 -8.11
N ILE A 298 3.62 -13.95 -8.58
CA ILE A 298 2.49 -13.22 -8.03
C ILE A 298 1.25 -14.12 -7.90
N TYR A 299 0.35 -13.73 -7.00
CA TYR A 299 -1.02 -14.21 -6.91
C TYR A 299 -1.97 -13.00 -7.02
N TYR A 300 -2.82 -12.98 -8.04
CA TYR A 300 -3.87 -11.97 -8.14
C TYR A 300 -5.00 -12.30 -7.18
N TRP A 301 -5.45 -11.34 -6.38
CA TRP A 301 -6.48 -11.59 -5.37
C TRP A 301 -7.89 -11.56 -5.96
N GLU A 302 -8.60 -12.69 -5.87
CA GLU A 302 -10.00 -12.86 -6.28
C GLU A 302 -10.35 -12.33 -7.68
N PRO A 303 -9.64 -12.76 -8.75
CA PRO A 303 -9.90 -12.29 -10.11
C PRO A 303 -11.22 -12.82 -10.69
N LEU A 304 -11.67 -14.00 -10.25
CA LEU A 304 -12.80 -14.73 -10.83
C LEU A 304 -14.12 -14.43 -10.10
N CYS A 305 -14.45 -13.15 -10.00
CA CYS A 305 -15.71 -12.66 -9.43
C CYS A 305 -16.51 -11.88 -10.48
N ILE A 306 -17.84 -12.00 -10.44
CA ILE A 306 -18.75 -11.25 -11.33
C ILE A 306 -19.21 -9.96 -10.62
N PRO A 307 -19.01 -8.78 -11.23
CA PRO A 307 -19.54 -7.53 -10.70
C PRO A 307 -21.07 -7.54 -10.56
N ARG A 308 -21.60 -7.00 -9.45
CA ARG A 308 -23.05 -6.87 -9.19
C ARG A 308 -23.48 -5.41 -9.20
N GLY A 309 -23.51 -4.81 -10.39
CA GLY A 309 -23.84 -3.38 -10.53
C GLY A 309 -22.89 -2.50 -9.72
N ASP A 310 -23.45 -1.50 -9.04
CA ASP A 310 -22.72 -0.48 -8.25
C ASP A 310 -22.87 -0.70 -6.73
N GLU A 311 -23.04 -1.95 -6.29
CA GLU A 311 -23.28 -2.34 -4.89
C GLU A 311 -22.07 -2.12 -3.96
N GLY A 312 -20.89 -1.80 -4.50
CA GLY A 312 -19.66 -1.64 -3.75
C GLY A 312 -18.79 -2.89 -3.67
N GLY A 313 -17.63 -2.72 -3.06
CA GLY A 313 -16.72 -3.82 -2.70
C GLY A 313 -15.88 -4.38 -3.86
N TRP A 314 -15.29 -5.56 -3.62
CA TRP A 314 -14.18 -6.04 -4.45
C TRP A 314 -14.62 -6.44 -5.85
N ALA A 315 -15.72 -7.21 -5.91
CA ALA A 315 -16.23 -7.73 -7.16
C ALA A 315 -16.70 -6.63 -8.12
N GLU A 316 -17.00 -5.42 -7.63
CA GLU A 316 -17.46 -4.34 -8.48
C GLU A 316 -16.42 -3.92 -9.52
N ASN A 317 -15.14 -3.85 -9.15
CA ASN A 317 -14.13 -3.30 -10.05
C ASN A 317 -12.74 -3.93 -9.98
N MET A 318 -12.51 -4.94 -9.14
CA MET A 318 -11.18 -5.55 -8.98
C MET A 318 -11.05 -6.93 -9.67
N GLY A 319 -12.15 -7.57 -10.05
CA GLY A 319 -12.12 -8.82 -10.82
C GLY A 319 -11.55 -8.63 -12.23
N ILE A 320 -11.34 -9.74 -12.95
CA ILE A 320 -10.93 -9.75 -14.36
C ILE A 320 -12.05 -10.22 -15.29
N LEU A 321 -13.26 -10.40 -14.76
CA LEU A 321 -14.46 -10.75 -15.52
C LEU A 321 -15.36 -9.53 -15.65
N ASP A 322 -15.96 -9.35 -16.82
CA ASP A 322 -17.03 -8.37 -17.03
C ASP A 322 -18.36 -8.82 -16.37
N GLU A 323 -19.41 -8.00 -16.46
CA GLU A 323 -20.71 -8.29 -15.86
C GLU A 323 -21.41 -9.54 -16.43
N CYS A 324 -20.99 -9.99 -17.62
CA CYS A 324 -21.48 -11.23 -18.22
C CYS A 324 -20.63 -12.45 -17.86
N GLY A 325 -19.53 -12.26 -17.13
CA GLY A 325 -18.57 -13.31 -16.80
C GLY A 325 -17.58 -13.61 -17.92
N ARG A 326 -17.47 -12.74 -18.95
CA ARG A 326 -16.43 -12.86 -19.96
C ARG A 326 -15.12 -12.27 -19.41
N VAL A 327 -14.03 -12.99 -19.64
CA VAL A 327 -12.71 -12.55 -19.21
C VAL A 327 -12.24 -11.31 -19.98
N MET A 328 -11.58 -10.40 -19.29
CA MET A 328 -10.97 -9.19 -19.86
C MET A 328 -9.47 -9.36 -20.10
N GLU A 329 -8.86 -8.35 -20.71
CA GLU A 329 -7.48 -8.40 -21.21
C GLU A 329 -6.39 -8.67 -20.15
N ALA A 330 -6.65 -8.40 -18.87
CA ALA A 330 -5.74 -8.71 -17.77
C ALA A 330 -5.39 -10.21 -17.67
N ILE A 331 -6.20 -11.10 -18.25
CA ILE A 331 -5.90 -12.52 -18.32
C ILE A 331 -4.61 -12.83 -19.09
N HIS A 332 -4.24 -11.98 -20.06
CA HIS A 332 -3.01 -12.14 -20.84
C HIS A 332 -1.75 -11.97 -19.99
N SER A 333 -1.82 -11.28 -18.84
CA SER A 333 -0.69 -11.18 -17.90
C SER A 333 -0.29 -12.52 -17.30
N PHE A 334 -1.17 -13.54 -17.31
CA PHE A 334 -0.83 -14.90 -16.86
C PHE A 334 -0.15 -15.75 -17.94
N GLU A 335 -0.13 -15.28 -19.19
CA GLU A 335 0.65 -15.88 -20.28
C GLU A 335 2.15 -15.55 -20.14
N PHE A 336 2.50 -14.67 -19.20
CA PHE A 336 3.86 -14.23 -18.88
C PHE A 336 4.86 -15.39 -18.74
N VAL A 337 6.06 -15.16 -19.27
CA VAL A 337 7.22 -16.05 -19.13
C VAL A 337 8.38 -15.20 -18.66
N ARG A 338 9.05 -15.62 -17.57
CA ARG A 338 10.15 -14.86 -16.95
C ARG A 338 11.22 -14.43 -17.96
N GLY A 339 11.57 -15.30 -18.91
CA GLY A 339 12.59 -15.01 -19.93
C GLY A 339 12.20 -13.93 -20.95
N ASP A 340 10.90 -13.65 -21.08
CA ASP A 340 10.35 -12.65 -21.99
C ASP A 340 10.05 -11.33 -21.28
N ALA A 341 10.41 -11.22 -19.99
CA ALA A 341 10.33 -9.97 -19.25
C ALA A 341 11.15 -8.89 -19.97
N LYS A 342 10.57 -7.71 -20.14
CA LYS A 342 11.20 -6.56 -20.82
C LYS A 342 11.40 -5.40 -19.83
N PRO A 343 12.29 -5.57 -18.83
CA PRO A 343 12.50 -4.58 -17.76
C PRO A 343 12.92 -3.20 -18.27
N GLU A 344 13.62 -3.16 -19.40
CA GLU A 344 14.15 -1.95 -20.04
C GLU A 344 13.11 -1.15 -20.82
N LEU A 345 11.89 -1.65 -20.98
CA LEU A 345 10.85 -0.90 -21.66
C LEU A 345 10.21 0.13 -20.72
N PRO A 346 9.86 1.32 -21.24
CA PRO A 346 9.08 2.28 -20.49
C PRO A 346 7.68 1.74 -20.22
N ALA A 347 7.16 2.11 -19.04
CA ALA A 347 5.80 1.84 -18.61
C ALA A 347 4.97 3.13 -18.56
N LYS A 348 5.58 4.24 -18.12
CA LYS A 348 4.89 5.53 -18.00
C LYS A 348 5.87 6.69 -18.07
N ILE A 349 5.53 7.70 -18.86
CA ILE A 349 6.16 9.01 -18.79
C ILE A 349 5.39 9.84 -17.77
N TYR A 350 6.11 10.42 -16.83
CA TYR A 350 5.48 11.24 -15.82
C TYR A 350 5.40 12.70 -16.26
N LYS A 351 4.26 13.31 -15.93
CA LYS A 351 4.03 14.72 -16.21
C LYS A 351 4.99 15.57 -15.36
N PRO A 352 5.67 16.56 -15.93
CA PRO A 352 6.49 17.48 -15.13
C PRO A 352 5.62 18.35 -14.23
N GLN A 353 6.19 18.83 -13.12
CA GLN A 353 5.54 19.75 -12.20
C GLN A 353 5.03 20.98 -12.94
N ARG A 354 3.78 21.38 -12.66
CA ARG A 354 3.27 22.66 -13.14
C ARG A 354 4.20 23.78 -12.70
N LEU A 355 4.61 24.61 -13.64
CA LEU A 355 5.40 25.80 -13.34
C LEU A 355 4.47 26.96 -13.00
N THR A 356 4.84 27.77 -12.02
CA THR A 356 4.19 29.05 -11.74
C THR A 356 5.19 30.17 -11.98
N VAL A 357 4.85 31.12 -12.84
CA VAL A 357 5.72 32.24 -13.22
C VAL A 357 5.00 33.56 -13.09
N GLN A 358 5.72 34.64 -12.84
CA GLN A 358 5.13 35.97 -12.84
C GLN A 358 4.91 36.46 -14.29
N VAL A 359 3.88 37.28 -14.51
CA VAL A 359 3.68 37.98 -15.79
C VAL A 359 4.97 38.69 -16.23
N HIS A 360 5.31 38.54 -17.52
CA HIS A 360 6.54 39.02 -18.17
C HIS A 360 7.86 38.40 -17.69
N GLN A 361 7.81 37.35 -16.86
CA GLN A 361 8.99 36.58 -16.50
C GLN A 361 9.33 35.53 -17.57
N ASN A 362 10.62 35.26 -17.75
CA ASN A 362 11.07 34.18 -18.62
C ASN A 362 10.67 32.82 -18.03
N VAL A 363 10.08 31.97 -18.87
CA VAL A 363 9.76 30.58 -18.52
C VAL A 363 10.98 29.70 -18.78
N GLN A 364 11.46 29.03 -17.72
CA GLN A 364 12.43 27.95 -17.85
C GLN A 364 11.70 26.61 -17.80
N LEU A 365 11.64 25.94 -18.95
CA LEU A 365 11.08 24.60 -19.05
C LEU A 365 12.07 23.59 -18.44
N PRO A 366 11.61 22.50 -17.82
CA PRO A 366 12.51 21.50 -17.25
C PRO A 366 13.31 20.81 -18.36
N GLU A 367 14.60 20.60 -18.13
CA GLU A 367 15.47 19.93 -19.11
C GLU A 367 15.21 18.42 -19.19
N GLU A 368 14.63 17.85 -18.13
CA GLU A 368 14.40 16.43 -17.98
C GLU A 368 13.00 16.11 -17.45
N VAL A 369 12.50 14.93 -17.79
CA VAL A 369 11.27 14.34 -17.24
C VAL A 369 11.57 12.95 -16.68
N LYS A 370 10.75 12.51 -15.73
CA LYS A 370 10.88 11.18 -15.14
C LYS A 370 10.13 10.15 -15.98
N VAL A 371 10.74 8.99 -16.19
CA VAL A 371 10.16 7.85 -16.88
C VAL A 371 10.22 6.64 -15.96
N LEU A 372 9.06 6.01 -15.75
CA LEU A 372 8.91 4.72 -15.08
C LEU A 372 9.14 3.60 -16.10
N TYR A 373 9.97 2.64 -15.71
CA TYR A 373 10.25 1.43 -16.47
C TYR A 373 9.47 0.25 -15.90
N ARG A 374 9.30 -0.81 -16.71
CA ARG A 374 8.50 -1.99 -16.33
C ARG A 374 9.09 -2.78 -15.16
N ASP A 375 10.39 -2.62 -14.88
CA ASP A 375 11.05 -3.18 -13.70
C ASP A 375 10.88 -2.32 -12.43
N GLY A 376 10.06 -1.27 -12.48
CA GLY A 376 9.82 -0.32 -11.39
C GLY A 376 10.86 0.79 -11.28
N ASN A 377 11.92 0.80 -12.10
CA ASN A 377 12.93 1.86 -12.04
C ASN A 377 12.38 3.20 -12.54
N ILE A 378 12.87 4.29 -11.97
CA ILE A 378 12.57 5.65 -12.44
C ILE A 378 13.86 6.32 -12.90
N GLN A 379 13.90 6.75 -14.16
CA GLN A 379 15.06 7.47 -14.73
C GLN A 379 14.67 8.85 -15.23
N SER A 380 15.62 9.79 -15.16
CA SER A 380 15.50 11.08 -15.85
C SER A 380 15.86 10.93 -17.32
N HIS A 381 15.04 11.49 -18.20
CA HIS A 381 15.34 11.61 -19.62
C HIS A 381 15.23 13.05 -20.08
N LYS A 382 16.13 13.46 -20.99
CA LYS A 382 16.06 14.76 -21.62
C LYS A 382 14.81 14.90 -22.47
N VAL A 383 14.20 16.07 -22.40
CA VAL A 383 13.01 16.43 -23.17
C VAL A 383 13.32 17.58 -24.11
N LYS A 384 12.87 17.44 -25.36
CA LYS A 384 12.88 18.50 -26.36
C LYS A 384 11.49 19.11 -26.44
N TRP A 385 11.35 20.32 -25.90
CA TRP A 385 10.11 21.07 -25.93
C TRP A 385 9.88 21.77 -27.28
N GLU A 386 8.64 21.70 -27.77
CA GLU A 386 8.20 22.52 -28.89
C GLU A 386 8.30 24.00 -28.50
N ASN A 387 8.83 24.83 -29.41
CA ASN A 387 9.00 26.28 -29.19
C ASN A 387 9.87 26.64 -27.96
N ALA A 388 10.81 25.79 -27.56
CA ALA A 388 11.75 26.06 -26.48
C ALA A 388 12.43 27.45 -26.66
N GLY A 389 12.26 28.34 -25.68
CA GLY A 389 12.79 29.71 -25.70
C GLY A 389 11.85 30.79 -26.27
N ALA A 390 10.68 30.44 -26.79
CA ALA A 390 9.67 31.38 -27.29
C ALA A 390 8.40 31.42 -26.43
N VAL A 391 8.36 30.69 -25.30
CA VAL A 391 7.22 30.68 -24.37
C VAL A 391 7.16 32.03 -23.67
N LYS A 392 6.13 32.83 -23.96
CA LYS A 392 5.91 34.15 -23.37
C LYS A 392 4.79 34.11 -22.33
N ALA A 393 5.12 34.48 -21.09
CA ALA A 393 4.17 34.64 -20.00
C ALA A 393 3.55 36.06 -20.00
N ASP A 394 2.95 36.46 -21.13
CA ASP A 394 2.49 37.85 -21.33
C ASP A 394 1.10 38.12 -20.70
N GLU A 395 0.29 37.08 -20.53
CA GLU A 395 -1.07 37.17 -19.98
C GLU A 395 -1.25 36.19 -18.82
N ILE A 396 -2.03 36.58 -17.81
CA ILE A 396 -2.43 35.73 -16.69
C ILE A 396 -3.27 34.57 -17.25
N GLY A 397 -2.92 33.32 -16.91
CA GLY A 397 -3.62 32.14 -17.39
C GLY A 397 -2.73 30.90 -17.48
N MET A 398 -3.19 29.90 -18.25
CA MET A 398 -2.52 28.62 -18.44
C MET A 398 -1.88 28.52 -19.83
N ILE A 399 -0.61 28.09 -19.89
CA ILE A 399 0.11 27.76 -21.11
C ILE A 399 0.46 26.27 -21.09
N PHE A 400 0.32 25.59 -22.24
CA PHE A 400 0.67 24.18 -22.42
C PHE A 400 1.76 24.04 -23.49
N VAL A 401 2.87 23.38 -23.16
CA VAL A 401 3.99 23.17 -24.07
C VAL A 401 4.22 21.67 -24.23
N LYS A 402 4.18 21.17 -25.47
CA LYS A 402 4.44 19.76 -25.77
C LYS A 402 5.94 19.49 -25.87
N GLY A 403 6.36 18.29 -25.52
CA GLY A 403 7.75 17.84 -25.62
C GLY A 403 7.85 16.39 -26.08
N ILE A 404 9.03 16.05 -26.61
CA ILE A 404 9.39 14.71 -27.05
C ILE A 404 10.61 14.25 -26.24
N ILE A 405 10.61 13.00 -25.79
CA ILE A 405 11.73 12.42 -25.05
C ILE A 405 12.74 11.83 -26.02
N ASP A 406 14.01 12.18 -25.86
CA ASP A 406 15.08 11.64 -26.69
C ASP A 406 15.22 10.11 -26.53
N GLY A 407 15.19 9.38 -27.65
CA GLY A 407 15.33 7.92 -27.68
C GLY A 407 14.02 7.14 -27.61
N PHE A 408 12.87 7.83 -27.60
CA PHE A 408 11.53 7.24 -27.58
C PHE A 408 10.82 7.34 -28.95
N ASP A 409 11.51 7.81 -30.00
CA ASP A 409 10.97 7.93 -31.35
C ASP A 409 10.61 6.55 -31.94
N GLY A 410 9.33 6.30 -32.18
CA GLY A 410 8.84 5.09 -32.87
C GLY A 410 8.43 3.92 -31.97
N PHE A 411 8.28 4.13 -30.66
CA PHE A 411 7.49 3.23 -29.83
C PHE A 411 6.01 3.46 -30.15
N ASP A 412 5.43 2.57 -30.96
CA ASP A 412 4.01 2.60 -31.33
C ASP A 412 3.26 1.63 -30.42
N ASP A 413 2.84 2.15 -29.28
CA ASP A 413 1.76 1.61 -28.46
C ASP A 413 1.11 2.79 -27.73
N GLU A 414 -0.08 2.61 -27.16
CA GLU A 414 -0.88 3.67 -26.50
C GLU A 414 -0.18 4.34 -25.28
N TRP A 415 1.14 4.12 -25.10
CA TRP A 415 1.98 4.48 -23.95
C TRP A 415 2.95 5.67 -24.19
N THR A 416 2.96 6.28 -25.37
CA THR A 416 3.91 7.36 -25.75
C THR A 416 3.28 8.70 -26.09
N GLU A 417 2.19 9.07 -25.42
CA GLU A 417 1.63 10.42 -25.53
C GLU A 417 2.73 11.49 -25.30
N PRO A 418 2.79 12.55 -26.13
CA PRO A 418 3.78 13.60 -25.97
C PRO A 418 3.68 14.20 -24.57
N VAL A 419 4.83 14.40 -23.92
CA VAL A 419 4.86 15.00 -22.59
C VAL A 419 4.40 16.45 -22.67
N VAL A 420 3.59 16.91 -21.71
CA VAL A 420 3.06 18.28 -21.69
C VAL A 420 3.51 18.97 -20.41
N GLN A 421 4.14 20.14 -20.57
CA GLN A 421 4.42 21.06 -19.48
C GLN A 421 3.27 22.07 -19.34
N GLU A 422 2.67 22.13 -18.15
CA GLU A 422 1.69 23.14 -17.78
C GLU A 422 2.37 24.33 -17.08
N ILE A 423 2.02 25.55 -17.45
CA ILE A 423 2.56 26.78 -16.85
C ILE A 423 1.40 27.68 -16.46
N GLU A 424 1.36 28.09 -15.20
CA GLU A 424 0.44 29.08 -14.67
C GLU A 424 1.15 30.43 -14.55
N VAL A 425 0.56 31.46 -15.15
CA VAL A 425 1.09 32.84 -15.10
C VAL A 425 0.31 33.63 -14.06
N VAL A 426 1.00 34.16 -13.05
CA VAL A 426 0.42 34.87 -11.90
C VAL A 426 0.99 36.29 -11.74
N GLU A 427 0.37 37.12 -10.90
CA GLU A 427 0.81 38.50 -10.69
C GLU A 427 2.05 38.62 -9.77
N LYS A 428 2.28 37.71 -8.81
CA LYS A 428 3.41 37.75 -7.86
C LYS A 428 3.82 36.34 -7.35
N LEU A 429 5.13 36.09 -7.22
CA LEU A 429 5.73 34.87 -6.65
C LEU A 429 5.98 34.99 -5.13
N MET A 430 5.90 33.89 -4.37
CA MET A 430 6.27 33.80 -2.94
C MET A 430 7.65 33.12 -2.77
N SER A 431 8.47 33.54 -1.79
CA SER A 431 9.79 32.96 -1.51
C SER A 431 9.72 31.92 -0.36
N GLU A 432 9.95 30.63 -0.66
CA GLU A 432 9.56 29.50 0.23
C GLU A 432 10.73 28.62 0.71
N LYS A 433 11.75 29.17 1.39
CA LYS A 433 12.71 28.27 2.08
C LYS A 433 12.13 27.82 3.43
N ASN A 434 11.70 26.56 3.51
CA ASN A 434 11.20 25.94 4.74
C ASN A 434 12.31 25.76 5.79
N LEU A 435 12.05 26.17 7.02
CA LEU A 435 12.98 26.12 8.16
C LEU A 435 12.78 24.91 9.07
N PHE A 436 11.69 24.16 8.91
CA PHE A 436 11.54 22.85 9.55
C PHE A 436 12.52 21.84 8.92
N ALA A 437 13.07 20.96 9.76
CA ALA A 437 13.86 19.82 9.28
C ALA A 437 12.90 18.67 9.04
N ASP A 438 13.09 17.89 7.98
CA ASP A 438 12.21 16.75 7.67
C ASP A 438 10.70 17.08 7.80
N ALA A 439 10.29 18.17 7.14
CA ALA A 439 8.90 18.64 7.19
C ALA A 439 7.90 17.65 6.55
N ASN A 440 8.45 16.65 5.84
CA ASN A 440 7.72 15.61 5.14
C ASN A 440 7.82 14.24 5.84
N TRP A 441 8.50 14.12 6.99
CA TRP A 441 8.64 12.86 7.74
C TRP A 441 9.26 11.70 6.95
N ASP A 442 10.21 11.99 6.05
CA ASP A 442 10.94 10.99 5.27
C ASP A 442 11.79 10.09 6.18
N ASP A 443 12.26 10.61 7.32
CA ASP A 443 12.97 9.88 8.39
C ASP A 443 12.03 9.51 9.56
N GLY A 444 10.74 9.43 9.27
CA GLY A 444 9.68 9.20 10.24
C GLY A 444 9.44 10.38 11.20
N LEU A 445 9.04 10.09 12.44
CA LEU A 445 8.82 11.12 13.46
C LEU A 445 10.08 11.50 14.25
N THR A 446 11.26 11.02 13.83
CA THR A 446 12.51 11.14 14.62
C THR A 446 12.99 12.58 14.81
N GLN A 447 12.68 13.48 13.87
CA GLN A 447 13.01 14.91 13.93
C GLN A 447 11.92 15.77 14.62
N TRP A 448 10.85 15.14 15.09
CA TRP A 448 9.68 15.80 15.65
C TRP A 448 9.46 15.40 17.11
N GLU A 449 9.12 16.38 17.95
CA GLU A 449 8.69 16.13 19.32
C GLU A 449 7.20 15.81 19.30
N THR A 450 6.84 14.56 19.62
CA THR A 450 5.46 14.10 19.67
C THR A 450 5.08 13.62 21.07
N GLY A 451 3.82 13.81 21.46
CA GLY A 451 3.28 13.25 22.69
C GLY A 451 1.76 13.14 22.64
N SER A 452 1.21 12.19 23.40
CA SER A 452 -0.23 11.94 23.48
C SER A 452 -0.66 11.62 24.91
N SER A 453 -1.98 11.60 25.16
CA SER A 453 -2.56 11.35 26.50
C SER A 453 -2.44 9.92 27.05
N GLU A 454 -1.80 9.00 26.32
CA GLU A 454 -1.64 7.54 26.57
C GLU A 454 -2.93 6.67 26.66
N ASP A 455 -2.71 5.36 26.43
CA ASP A 455 -3.59 4.23 26.09
C ASP A 455 -4.70 4.47 25.04
N GLY A 456 -4.42 4.04 23.80
CA GLY A 456 -5.40 3.93 22.72
C GLY A 456 -5.35 5.02 21.65
N VAL A 457 -4.26 5.82 21.60
CA VAL A 457 -3.98 6.78 20.52
C VAL A 457 -3.03 6.14 19.50
N ASN A 458 -3.51 5.94 18.29
CA ASN A 458 -2.74 5.38 17.17
C ASN A 458 -2.21 6.52 16.29
N VAL A 459 -0.89 6.55 16.09
CA VAL A 459 -0.20 7.55 15.27
C VAL A 459 0.52 6.84 14.14
N GLN A 460 0.16 7.16 12.91
CA GLN A 460 0.67 6.50 11.71
C GLN A 460 1.09 7.53 10.67
N LEU A 461 2.16 7.23 9.94
CA LEU A 461 2.49 7.96 8.74
C LEU A 461 1.60 7.46 7.60
N TYR A 462 0.93 8.38 6.96
CA TYR A 462 0.01 8.14 5.88
C TYR A 462 0.54 8.84 4.62
N PRO A 463 1.09 8.12 3.65
CA PRO A 463 1.65 8.70 2.44
C PRO A 463 0.53 9.23 1.54
N GLU A 464 0.57 10.53 1.23
CA GLU A 464 -0.28 11.15 0.21
C GLU A 464 0.51 11.36 -1.08
N PHE A 465 -0.08 11.04 -2.22
CA PHE A 465 0.57 11.24 -3.50
C PHE A 465 -0.01 12.48 -4.18
N GLU A 466 0.80 13.53 -4.22
CA GLU A 466 0.41 14.79 -4.84
C GLU A 466 0.78 14.84 -6.32
N ASP A 467 0.02 15.64 -7.07
CA ASP A 467 0.32 15.84 -8.49
C ASP A 467 1.49 16.81 -8.70
N PRO A 468 2.31 16.56 -9.73
CA PRO A 468 2.29 15.36 -10.56
C PRO A 468 3.11 14.23 -9.93
N PHE A 469 2.54 13.03 -9.94
CA PHE A 469 3.25 11.80 -9.62
C PHE A 469 4.31 11.49 -10.72
N PRO A 470 5.56 11.09 -10.36
CA PRO A 470 6.06 10.74 -9.05
C PRO A 470 6.64 11.99 -8.39
N ALA A 471 5.85 12.61 -7.54
CA ALA A 471 6.40 13.40 -6.47
C ALA A 471 6.79 12.43 -5.36
N PRO A 472 7.85 12.72 -4.58
CA PRO A 472 8.01 12.08 -3.28
C PRO A 472 6.66 12.15 -2.54
N PRO A 473 6.17 11.05 -1.94
CA PRO A 473 4.91 11.07 -1.22
C PRO A 473 4.98 12.20 -0.18
N VAL A 474 3.94 13.02 -0.11
CA VAL A 474 3.79 13.92 1.02
C VAL A 474 3.27 13.09 2.17
N ASN A 475 4.12 12.75 3.13
CA ASN A 475 3.60 12.01 4.28
C ASN A 475 2.67 12.95 5.08
N ALA A 476 1.59 12.39 5.58
CA ALA A 476 0.73 13.00 6.58
C ALA A 476 0.87 12.21 7.88
N VAL A 477 0.76 12.90 9.01
CA VAL A 477 0.65 12.23 10.32
C VAL A 477 -0.82 12.03 10.60
N ARG A 478 -1.29 10.79 10.54
CA ARG A 478 -2.64 10.37 10.92
C ARG A 478 -2.66 10.02 12.40
N VAL A 479 -3.60 10.59 13.12
CA VAL A 479 -3.80 10.40 14.56
C VAL A 479 -5.25 10.01 14.78
N GLU A 480 -5.48 8.92 15.48
CA GLU A 480 -6.83 8.48 15.87
C GLU A 480 -6.82 7.91 17.28
N GLY A 481 -7.95 8.00 17.99
CA GLY A 481 -8.10 7.45 19.33
C GLY A 481 -9.38 6.64 19.49
N VAL A 482 -9.33 5.60 20.33
CA VAL A 482 -10.54 4.83 20.73
C VAL A 482 -11.31 5.50 21.88
N LYS A 483 -10.71 6.50 22.52
CA LYS A 483 -11.26 7.37 23.57
C LYS A 483 -10.93 8.82 23.24
N ASN A 484 -11.47 9.77 24.02
CA ASN A 484 -11.03 11.15 23.93
C ASN A 484 -9.51 11.21 24.13
N PHE A 485 -8.83 11.90 23.24
CA PHE A 485 -7.37 11.94 23.23
C PHE A 485 -6.86 13.35 23.04
N THR A 486 -5.63 13.57 23.51
CA THR A 486 -4.82 14.71 23.09
C THR A 486 -3.58 14.21 22.38
N PHE A 487 -3.12 14.99 21.40
CA PHE A 487 -1.89 14.75 20.66
C PHE A 487 -1.20 16.08 20.35
N HIS A 488 0.12 16.10 20.40
CA HIS A 488 0.92 17.23 19.94
C HIS A 488 2.08 16.77 19.07
N ILE A 489 2.47 17.63 18.11
CA ILE A 489 3.63 17.46 17.25
C ILE A 489 4.30 18.81 17.03
N SER A 490 5.61 18.92 17.27
CA SER A 490 6.33 20.19 17.16
C SER A 490 7.83 20.04 16.84
N GLN A 491 8.45 21.15 16.44
CA GLN A 491 9.89 21.31 16.35
C GLN A 491 10.37 22.59 17.05
N LYS A 492 11.55 22.50 17.64
CA LYS A 492 12.23 23.63 18.28
C LYS A 492 13.30 24.23 17.36
N LYS A 493 13.32 25.55 17.22
CA LYS A 493 14.26 26.32 16.39
C LYS A 493 14.96 27.39 17.23
N LYS A 494 16.28 27.44 17.11
CA LYS A 494 17.16 28.42 17.75
C LYS A 494 17.93 29.20 16.69
N ASN A 495 18.51 30.34 17.07
CA ASN A 495 19.37 31.16 16.20
C ASN A 495 18.66 31.65 14.92
N LEU A 496 17.35 31.94 14.99
CA LEU A 496 16.60 32.52 13.90
C LEU A 496 16.96 34.01 13.73
N ALA A 497 17.06 34.48 12.49
CA ALA A 497 17.33 35.89 12.21
C ALA A 497 16.12 36.76 12.59
N PRO A 498 16.30 37.97 13.14
CA PRO A 498 15.18 38.86 13.45
C PRO A 498 14.32 39.17 12.22
N GLY A 499 13.00 39.26 12.40
CA GLY A 499 12.06 39.61 11.33
C GLY A 499 10.68 38.98 11.48
N ARG A 500 9.86 39.10 10.43
CA ARG A 500 8.51 38.52 10.36
C ARG A 500 8.58 37.11 9.79
N TYR A 501 7.81 36.20 10.37
CA TYR A 501 7.76 34.80 10.00
C TYR A 501 6.31 34.35 9.79
N VAL A 502 6.16 33.36 8.93
CA VAL A 502 4.90 32.69 8.65
C VAL A 502 5.07 31.22 9.00
N LEU A 503 4.13 30.71 9.80
CA LEU A 503 3.93 29.28 10.03
C LEU A 503 2.65 28.85 9.30
N LYS A 504 2.72 27.76 8.54
CA LYS A 504 1.59 27.10 7.92
C LYS A 504 1.58 25.60 8.19
N ALA A 505 0.40 25.01 8.19
CA ALA A 505 0.20 23.57 8.10
C ALA A 505 -1.13 23.29 7.41
N GLN A 506 -1.24 22.14 6.78
CA GLN A 506 -2.50 21.62 6.27
C GLN A 506 -3.08 20.57 7.23
N TYR A 507 -4.38 20.62 7.44
CA TYR A 507 -5.09 19.66 8.29
C TYR A 507 -6.35 19.15 7.59
N SER A 508 -6.65 17.86 7.76
CA SER A 508 -7.90 17.21 7.37
C SER A 508 -8.35 16.29 8.52
N GLY A 509 -9.64 16.12 8.72
CA GLY A 509 -10.16 15.24 9.76
C GLY A 509 -11.67 15.31 9.94
N THR A 510 -12.17 14.57 10.92
CA THR A 510 -13.60 14.54 11.23
C THR A 510 -14.04 15.84 11.88
N ASP A 511 -15.04 16.49 11.28
CA ASP A 511 -15.72 17.65 11.87
C ASP A 511 -16.87 17.17 12.79
N THR A 512 -16.61 17.16 14.10
CA THR A 512 -17.61 16.79 15.11
C THR A 512 -17.44 17.61 16.38
N THR A 513 -18.46 17.59 17.25
CA THR A 513 -18.44 18.30 18.52
C THR A 513 -17.29 17.81 19.41
N GLY A 514 -16.51 18.75 19.95
CA GLY A 514 -15.42 18.47 20.89
C GLY A 514 -14.06 18.24 20.25
N VAL A 515 -13.92 18.50 18.94
CA VAL A 515 -12.61 18.55 18.28
C VAL A 515 -12.04 19.96 18.37
N GLU A 516 -10.87 20.10 18.99
CA GLU A 516 -10.09 21.32 19.09
C GLU A 516 -8.72 21.08 18.48
N VAL A 517 -8.41 21.83 17.43
CA VAL A 517 -7.14 21.73 16.70
C VAL A 517 -6.51 23.12 16.63
N HIS A 518 -5.26 23.22 17.07
CA HIS A 518 -4.53 24.48 17.08
C HIS A 518 -3.19 24.35 16.38
N LEU A 519 -3.00 25.16 15.33
CA LEU A 519 -1.66 25.49 14.88
C LEU A 519 -1.06 26.46 15.90
N PHE A 520 0.21 26.30 16.29
CA PHE A 520 0.82 27.19 17.27
C PHE A 520 2.30 27.49 17.00
N ALA A 521 2.73 28.65 17.48
CA ALA A 521 4.11 29.10 17.54
C ALA A 521 4.33 29.77 18.91
N GLU A 522 5.18 29.17 19.75
CA GLU A 522 5.55 29.71 21.06
C GLU A 522 7.00 30.18 21.02
N LYS A 523 7.24 31.45 21.33
CA LYS A 523 8.60 31.99 21.49
C LYS A 523 8.96 32.16 22.96
N THR A 524 10.19 31.82 23.28
CA THR A 524 10.77 31.89 24.63
C THR A 524 12.11 32.61 24.58
N LYS A 525 12.38 33.47 25.58
CA LYS A 525 13.71 34.08 25.77
C LYS A 525 14.56 33.18 26.66
N ASP A 526 15.87 33.14 26.40
CA ASP A 526 16.81 32.17 26.97
C ASP A 526 16.75 32.03 28.51
N ALA A 527 17.16 30.84 28.98
CA ALA A 527 16.69 30.04 30.13
C ALA A 527 16.42 30.63 31.55
N ASN A 528 16.44 31.94 31.78
CA ASN A 528 16.24 32.54 33.11
C ASN A 528 15.04 33.50 33.24
N THR A 529 14.24 33.68 32.18
CA THR A 529 13.04 34.53 32.22
C THR A 529 11.78 33.74 31.84
N GLN A 530 10.79 33.71 32.74
CA GLN A 530 9.48 33.05 32.58
C GLN A 530 8.55 33.72 31.54
N SER A 531 9.08 34.46 30.57
CA SER A 531 8.25 35.10 29.54
C SER A 531 8.21 34.21 28.29
N SER A 532 7.06 33.57 28.05
CA SER A 532 6.71 32.98 26.74
C SER A 532 5.59 33.78 26.09
N GLU A 533 5.61 33.83 24.75
CA GLU A 533 4.54 34.44 23.95
C GLU A 533 4.04 33.40 22.95
N LEU A 534 2.75 33.11 22.99
CA LEU A 534 2.07 32.10 22.18
C LEU A 534 1.23 32.75 21.08
N PHE A 535 1.50 32.37 19.84
CA PHE A 535 0.67 32.67 18.69
C PHE A 535 -0.05 31.39 18.26
N GLN A 536 -1.36 31.46 18.03
CA GLN A 536 -2.15 30.28 17.64
C GLN A 536 -3.25 30.61 16.63
N ALA A 537 -3.58 29.64 15.79
CA ALA A 537 -4.74 29.67 14.91
C ALA A 537 -5.59 28.43 15.17
N VAL A 538 -6.89 28.63 15.35
CA VAL A 538 -7.87 27.53 15.46
C VAL A 538 -8.10 26.97 14.07
N ILE A 539 -8.00 25.65 13.94
CA ILE A 539 -8.33 24.92 12.73
C ILE A 539 -9.71 24.28 12.93
N HIS A 540 -10.62 24.56 12.02
CA HIS A 540 -11.90 23.86 11.93
C HIS A 540 -11.73 22.66 11.00
N PRO A 541 -11.81 21.41 11.50
CA PRO A 541 -11.63 20.22 10.69
C PRO A 541 -12.59 20.19 9.50
N THR A 542 -12.11 19.76 8.35
CA THR A 542 -12.96 19.34 7.23
C THR A 542 -12.39 18.06 6.64
N LYS A 543 -13.20 17.34 5.84
CA LYS A 543 -12.71 16.20 5.07
C LYS A 543 -11.67 16.62 4.02
N GLU A 544 -11.80 17.83 3.49
CA GLU A 544 -10.82 18.43 2.60
C GLU A 544 -9.62 18.97 3.37
N TRP A 545 -8.45 19.00 2.73
CA TRP A 545 -7.26 19.63 3.30
C TRP A 545 -7.43 21.15 3.40
N GLN A 546 -7.32 21.69 4.61
CA GLN A 546 -7.36 23.14 4.87
C GLN A 546 -5.99 23.64 5.27
N GLU A 547 -5.51 24.71 4.64
CA GLU A 547 -4.30 25.41 5.07
C GLU A 547 -4.64 26.44 6.15
N SER A 548 -3.97 26.33 7.30
CA SER A 548 -3.99 27.33 8.36
C SER A 548 -2.67 28.07 8.44
N LYS A 549 -2.70 29.35 8.82
CA LYS A 549 -1.51 30.21 8.88
C LYS A 549 -1.45 31.08 10.12
N ILE A 550 -0.23 31.34 10.59
CA ILE A 550 0.08 32.26 11.69
C ILE A 550 1.22 33.17 11.24
N ASN A 551 1.09 34.46 11.56
CA ASN A 551 2.15 35.45 11.33
C ASN A 551 2.66 35.94 12.68
N PHE A 552 3.97 36.00 12.86
CA PHE A 552 4.60 36.45 14.09
C PHE A 552 5.97 37.06 13.81
N SER A 553 6.54 37.73 14.82
CA SER A 553 7.88 38.32 14.74
C SER A 553 8.84 37.62 15.70
N ILE A 554 10.07 37.41 15.23
CA ILE A 554 11.20 36.86 16.00
C ILE A 554 12.20 37.97 16.28
N GLU A 555 12.66 38.05 17.53
CA GLU A 555 13.74 38.92 17.99
C GLU A 555 15.07 38.14 18.12
N GLU A 556 16.18 38.86 18.24
CA GLU A 556 17.49 38.24 18.44
C GLU A 556 17.52 37.49 19.79
N GLY A 557 17.92 36.22 19.75
CA GLY A 557 18.01 35.36 20.94
C GLY A 557 16.74 34.58 21.30
N ASP A 558 15.65 34.76 20.55
CA ASP A 558 14.42 33.97 20.76
C ASP A 558 14.64 32.49 20.36
N THR A 559 14.05 31.60 21.16
CA THR A 559 13.85 30.19 20.81
C THR A 559 12.39 29.93 20.50
N LEU A 560 12.11 29.39 19.32
CA LEU A 560 10.77 29.09 18.81
C LEU A 560 10.45 27.60 18.99
N THR A 561 9.29 27.28 19.52
CA THR A 561 8.65 25.95 19.41
C THR A 561 7.41 26.12 18.55
N ALA A 562 7.34 25.42 17.42
CA ALA A 562 6.22 25.56 16.48
C ALA A 562 5.69 24.18 16.08
N GLY A 563 4.37 24.05 15.96
CA GLY A 563 3.72 22.76 15.76
C GLY A 563 2.20 22.83 15.76
N LEU A 564 1.57 21.68 16.03
CA LEU A 564 0.12 21.53 16.09
C LEU A 564 -0.29 20.70 17.31
N THR A 565 -1.44 21.04 17.90
CA THR A 565 -2.10 20.25 18.94
C THR A 565 -3.50 19.81 18.49
N ILE A 566 -3.89 18.62 18.93
CA ILE A 566 -5.21 18.01 18.70
C ILE A 566 -5.76 17.60 20.06
N SER A 567 -7.00 17.98 20.34
CA SER A 567 -7.81 17.45 21.43
C SER A 567 -9.14 17.02 20.81
N ALA A 568 -9.46 15.73 20.86
CA ALA A 568 -10.59 15.21 20.10
C ALA A 568 -11.28 14.02 20.79
N PRO A 569 -12.59 13.80 20.55
CA PRO A 569 -13.27 12.52 20.83
C PRO A 569 -12.69 11.38 19.97
N PRO A 570 -13.23 10.14 20.04
CA PRO A 570 -12.78 9.00 19.23
C PRO A 570 -12.99 9.19 17.72
N VAL A 571 -12.16 10.02 17.11
CA VAL A 571 -12.14 10.36 15.69
C VAL A 571 -10.70 10.38 15.18
N TYR A 572 -10.52 10.54 13.88
CA TYR A 572 -9.21 10.72 13.29
C TYR A 572 -8.97 12.18 12.86
N GLY A 573 -7.70 12.54 12.82
CA GLY A 573 -7.17 13.78 12.25
C GLY A 573 -5.86 13.52 11.52
N MET A 574 -5.55 14.33 10.52
CA MET A 574 -4.35 14.25 9.71
C MET A 574 -3.73 15.62 9.53
N VAL A 575 -2.40 15.71 9.64
CA VAL A 575 -1.63 16.94 9.40
C VAL A 575 -0.53 16.70 8.37
N ARG A 576 -0.31 17.66 7.47
CA ARG A 576 0.79 17.65 6.49
C ARG A 576 1.31 19.05 6.16
N ARG A 577 2.40 19.11 5.37
CA ARG A 577 2.98 20.34 4.82
C ARG A 577 3.23 21.43 5.87
N PHE A 578 3.95 21.08 6.93
CA PHE A 578 4.46 22.10 7.85
C PHE A 578 5.44 23.01 7.11
N LEU A 579 5.14 24.31 7.08
CA LEU A 579 5.98 25.31 6.43
C LEU A 579 6.27 26.43 7.42
N LEU A 580 7.55 26.70 7.67
CA LEU A 580 8.01 27.84 8.45
C LEU A 580 9.03 28.62 7.63
N TYR A 581 8.78 29.89 7.37
CA TYR A 581 9.71 30.74 6.62
C TYR A 581 9.66 32.20 7.09
N LYS A 582 10.69 32.97 6.74
CA LYS A 582 10.79 34.39 7.01
C LYS A 582 10.18 35.18 5.83
N GLU A 583 9.32 36.16 6.10
CA GLU A 583 8.83 37.10 5.07
C GLU A 583 9.96 38.05 4.65
N ASP A 584 10.04 38.36 3.36
CA ASP A 584 10.99 39.34 2.79
C ASP A 584 10.68 40.79 3.20
#